data_AF-A0A1F5K6U6-F1
#
_entry.id   AF-A0A1F5K6U6-F1
#
_cell.length_a   1.000
_cell.length_b   1.000
_cell.length_c   1.000
_cell.angle_alpha   90.00
_cell.angle_beta   90.00
_cell.angle_gamma   90.00
#
_symmetry.space_group_name_H-M   'P 1'
#
loop_
_entity.id
_entity.type
_entity.pdbx_description
1 polymer ?
#
loop_
_entity_poly.entity_id
_entity_poly.type
_entity_poly.pdbx_seq_one_letter_code
_entity_poly.pdbx_strand_id
1 'polypeptide(L)' 'MKQDTTTIKKVAEEFNLSEYEQRFLLTCERGEALIIADQNHVALKIVASEKEHPLLTTDPKEIYI' A
#
# COMPACT_ATOMS: atom_id res chain seq x y z
N MET A 1 0.69 -0.29 0.40
CA MET A 1 1.25 -1.45 1.11
C MET A 1 1.98 -2.30 0.09
N LYS A 2 3.19 -2.76 0.42
CA LYS A 2 3.94 -3.68 -0.43
C LYS A 2 3.40 -5.09 -0.22
N GLN A 3 3.16 -5.82 -1.31
CA GLN A 3 2.71 -7.21 -1.27
C GLN A 3 3.85 -8.15 -1.63
N ASP A 4 3.86 -9.34 -1.03
CA ASP A 4 4.80 -10.40 -1.38
C ASP A 4 4.35 -11.15 -2.64
N THR A 5 5.32 -11.64 -3.41
CA THR A 5 5.10 -12.38 -4.68
C THR A 5 4.29 -13.68 -4.51
N THR A 6 4.22 -14.21 -3.29
CA THR A 6 3.43 -15.40 -2.94
C THR A 6 1.93 -15.08 -2.80
N THR A 7 1.60 -13.87 -2.37
CA THR A 7 0.22 -13.44 -2.08
C THR A 7 -0.37 -12.60 -3.21
N ILE A 8 0.49 -11.90 -3.99
CA ILE A 8 0.07 -11.02 -5.08
C ILE A 8 -0.79 -11.72 -6.13
N LYS A 9 -0.55 -13.02 -6.41
CA LYS A 9 -1.33 -13.79 -7.41
C LYS A 9 -2.79 -13.94 -7.00
N LYS A 10 -3.04 -14.31 -5.74
CA LYS A 10 -4.41 -14.45 -5.22
C LYS A 10 -5.15 -13.12 -5.20
N VAL A 11 -4.47 -12.06 -4.76
CA VAL A 11 -5.05 -10.71 -4.76
C VAL A 11 -5.32 -10.26 -6.20
N ALA A 12 -4.42 -10.53 -7.13
CA ALA A 12 -4.66 -10.13 -8.51
C ALA A 12 -5.78 -10.89 -9.21
N GLU A 13 -5.95 -12.18 -8.89
CA GLU A 13 -7.07 -12.96 -9.40
C GLU A 13 -8.41 -12.50 -8.78
N GLU A 14 -8.46 -12.28 -7.46
CA GLU A 14 -9.71 -11.83 -6.81
C GLU A 14 -10.12 -10.42 -7.24
N PHE A 15 -9.15 -9.53 -7.45
CA PHE A 15 -9.40 -8.14 -7.80
C PHE A 15 -9.23 -7.83 -9.31
N ASN A 16 -9.06 -8.85 -10.16
CA ASN A 16 -8.82 -8.70 -11.61
C ASN A 16 -7.72 -7.68 -11.96
N LEU A 17 -6.62 -7.69 -11.21
CA LEU A 17 -5.50 -6.77 -11.43
C LEU A 17 -4.73 -7.14 -12.69
N SER A 18 -4.36 -6.11 -13.44
CA SER A 18 -3.45 -6.23 -14.56
C SER A 18 -2.02 -6.55 -14.10
N GLU A 19 -1.23 -7.14 -14.98
CA GLU A 19 0.18 -7.47 -14.71
C GLU A 19 1.00 -6.22 -14.32
N TYR A 20 0.64 -5.06 -14.85
CA TYR A 20 1.20 -3.76 -14.48
C TYR A 20 0.94 -3.40 -13.00
N GLU A 21 -0.29 -3.62 -12.52
CA GLU A 21 -0.72 -3.27 -11.16
C GLU A 21 -0.12 -4.21 -10.12
N GLN A 22 0.00 -5.50 -10.48
CA GLN A 22 0.77 -6.46 -9.68
C GLN A 22 2.22 -5.98 -9.50
N ARG A 23 2.86 -5.58 -10.61
CA ARG A 23 4.24 -5.09 -10.58
C ARG A 23 4.38 -3.81 -9.76
N PHE A 24 3.40 -2.91 -9.86
CA PHE A 24 3.31 -1.71 -9.04
C PHE A 24 3.30 -2.06 -7.55
N LEU A 25 2.42 -2.98 -7.12
CA LEU A 25 2.33 -3.43 -5.72
C LEU A 25 3.58 -4.17 -5.21
N LEU A 26 4.36 -4.79 -6.11
CA LEU A 26 5.65 -5.40 -5.79
C LEU A 26 6.76 -4.35 -5.57
N THR A 27 6.66 -3.19 -6.21
CA THR A 27 7.64 -2.10 -6.11
C THR A 27 7.18 -0.94 -5.23
N CYS A 28 5.95 -0.95 -4.72
CA CYS A 28 5.39 0.14 -3.92
C CYS A 28 6.25 0.50 -2.69
N GLU A 29 6.42 1.80 -2.48
CA GLU A 29 7.05 2.35 -1.28
C GLU A 29 6.05 2.50 -0.11
N ARG A 30 6.56 2.84 1.08
CA ARG A 30 5.72 3.09 2.28
C ARG A 30 4.80 4.29 1.99
N GLY A 31 3.49 4.06 2.09
CA GLY A 31 2.46 5.06 1.79
C GLY A 31 1.84 4.94 0.39
N GLU A 32 2.43 4.20 -0.53
CA GLU A 32 1.81 3.95 -1.85
C GLU A 32 0.79 2.81 -1.75
N ALA A 33 -0.38 3.00 -2.34
CA ALA A 33 -1.47 2.04 -2.37
C ALA A 33 -2.20 2.10 -3.71
N LEU A 34 -2.93 1.03 -4.02
CA LEU A 34 -3.82 0.95 -5.16
C LEU A 34 -5.24 0.81 -4.61
N ILE A 35 -6.16 1.68 -5.01
CA ILE A 35 -7.59 1.54 -4.72
C ILE A 35 -8.27 0.96 -5.95
N ILE A 36 -9.09 -0.05 -5.70
CA ILE A 36 -9.86 -0.77 -6.71
C ILE A 36 -11.33 -0.48 -6.41
N ALA A 37 -11.99 0.18 -7.35
CA ALA A 37 -13.40 0.56 -7.25
C ALA A 37 -14.11 0.11 -8.53
N ASP A 38 -14.74 -1.07 -8.46
CA ASP A 38 -15.35 -1.76 -9.59
C ASP A 38 -14.33 -1.99 -10.72
N GLN A 39 -14.44 -1.24 -11.83
CA GLN A 39 -13.50 -1.31 -12.96
C GLN A 39 -12.39 -0.25 -12.92
N ASN A 40 -12.37 0.62 -11.90
CA ASN A 40 -11.41 1.70 -11.79
C ASN A 40 -10.30 1.34 -10.80
N HIS A 41 -9.07 1.35 -11.29
CA HIS A 41 -7.87 1.16 -10.48
C HIS A 41 -7.08 2.44 -10.42
N VAL A 42 -6.91 3.00 -9.21
CA VAL A 42 -6.24 4.29 -9.00
C VAL A 42 -5.10 4.11 -8.03
N ALA A 43 -3.88 4.40 -8.50
CA ALA A 43 -2.70 4.48 -7.67
C ALA A 43 -2.74 5.78 -6.84
N LEU A 44 -2.46 5.67 -5.55
CA LEU A 44 -2.51 6.79 -4.62
C LEU A 44 -1.43 6.68 -3.55
N LYS A 45 -0.91 7.85 -3.18
CA LYS A 45 0.12 7.98 -2.17
C LYS A 45 -0.49 8.63 -0.94
N ILE A 46 -0.61 7.84 0.11
CA ILE A 46 -1.05 8.27 1.43
C ILE A 46 0.19 8.80 2.15
N VAL A 47 0.17 10.09 2.46
CA VAL A 47 1.18 10.74 3.29
C VAL A 47 0.52 11.10 4.61
N ALA A 48 1.06 10.58 5.72
CA ALA A 48 0.59 10.96 7.04
C ALA A 48 0.98 12.41 7.33
N SER A 49 0.06 13.17 7.93
CA SER A 49 0.36 14.52 8.42
C SER A 49 1.31 14.43 9.62
N GLU A 50 2.29 15.33 9.72
CA GLU A 50 3.29 15.35 10.79
C GLU A 50 2.67 15.38 12.20
N LYS A 51 1.42 15.89 12.33
CA LYS A 51 0.66 15.93 13.58
C LYS A 51 0.04 14.59 14.00
N GLU A 52 -0.26 13.70 13.05
CA GLU A 52 -0.89 12.40 13.33
C GLU A 52 0.13 11.26 13.44
N HIS A 53 1.37 11.51 12.99
CA HIS A 53 2.48 10.57 13.05
C HIS A 53 2.80 10.05 14.47
N PRO A 54 2.83 10.89 15.53
CA PRO A 54 3.14 10.41 16.89
C PRO A 54 2.03 9.56 17.52
N LEU A 55 0.78 9.68 17.06
CA LEU A 55 -0.36 8.93 17.58
C LEU A 55 -0.56 7.56 16.92
N LEU A 56 -0.14 7.44 15.66
CA LEU A 56 -0.36 6.25 14.83
C LEU A 56 0.91 5.45 14.56
N THR A 57 2.07 5.93 15.02
CA THR A 57 3.32 5.18 14.85
C THR A 57 3.30 3.93 15.71
N THR A 58 3.64 2.81 15.08
CA THR A 58 3.81 1.51 15.71
C THR A 58 5.28 1.27 16.09
N ASP A 59 6.15 2.25 15.84
CA ASP A 59 7.56 2.18 16.22
C ASP A 59 7.78 2.88 17.59
N PRO A 60 8.06 2.13 18.66
CA PRO A 60 8.31 2.73 19.98
C PRO A 60 9.56 3.63 20.01
N LYS A 61 10.47 3.55 19.01
CA LYS A 61 11.63 4.45 18.91
C LYS A 61 11.29 5.85 18.41
N GLU A 62 10.12 6.04 17.79
CA GLU A 62 9.69 7.37 17.31
C GLU A 62 9.08 8.24 18.42
N ILE A 63 8.70 7.64 19.56
CA ILE A 63 8.06 8.34 20.70
C ILE A 63 9.10 8.73 21.78
N TYR A 64 10.22 8.01 21.88
CA TYR A 64 11.21 8.20 22.94
C TYR A 64 12.53 8.75 22.37
N ILE A 65 12.59 10.08 22.20
CA ILE A 65 13.83 10.86 22.09
C ILE A 65 13.82 11.89 23.21
#